data_AF-A0A9R1A6N3-F1
#
_entry.id   AF-A0A9R1A6N3-F1
#
_cell.length_a   1.000
_cell.length_b   1.000
_cell.length_c   1.000
_cell.angle_alpha   90.00
_cell.angle_beta   90.00
_cell.angle_gamma   90.00
#
_symmetry.space_group_name_H-M   'P 1'
#
loop_
_entity.id
_entity.type
_entity.pdbx_description
1 polymer ?
#
loop_
_entity_poly.entity_id
_entity_poly.type
_entity_poly.pdbx_seq_one_letter_code
_entity_poly.pdbx_strand_id
1 'polypeptide(L)'
;MATALRPPRLPAVPEQASSLHRLPKHRVAVTGRRSFAARAGSYPGNVGVPKQWYNLIADLPVKPPPMLHPGTHQPLNPSDLAPLFPDELIRQELTEERFIDIPDEVRDVYELWRPTPLIRAKRLEKLLGTPAKIYYKYEGTSPAGSHKGNTAVPQAWYNAAAGVKNVVTETGAGQWGSALSFASTLFGLNCEVWQVRASYDQKPYRRLMMETWGAKVHPSPSDVTEAGRKLLAADPSSPGSLGMAISEAVEVAATNADTKYCLGSVLNHVLLHQTVIGEECLEQLAAIGDTPDVVIGCTGGGSNFGGLAFPFMREKLAGRMNPQFKAVEPAACPTLTKGVYAYDYGDTAGLTPLMKMHTLGHDFVPDPIHAGGLRYHGMAPLISHVYELGFMEAMSIQQTECFEAALQFARTEGIIPAPEPTHAIAAAIREALECKRTGEEKVILIAMCGHGHFDLAAYDRYLRGDMIDLSHSSEKLKESLGAIPKV
;
A
#
# COMPACT_ATOMS: atom_id res chain seq x y z
N MET A 1 8.89 67.68 2.47
CA MET A 1 8.74 67.18 3.85
C MET A 1 7.52 66.26 3.91
N ALA A 2 7.72 64.97 3.64
CA ALA A 2 6.67 63.96 3.70
C ALA A 2 7.10 62.89 4.71
N THR A 3 6.51 62.94 5.90
CA THR A 3 6.70 61.98 7.00
C THR A 3 5.97 60.68 6.68
N ALA A 4 6.73 59.62 6.38
CA ALA A 4 6.20 58.27 6.27
C ALA A 4 5.90 57.71 7.68
N LEU A 5 4.63 57.44 7.94
CA LEU A 5 4.13 56.77 9.15
C LEU A 5 4.65 55.32 9.19
N ARG A 6 5.39 54.96 10.24
CA ARG A 6 5.74 53.57 10.55
C ARG A 6 4.51 52.84 11.08
N PRO A 7 4.27 51.57 10.69
CA PRO A 7 3.20 50.77 11.28
C PRO A 7 3.52 50.42 12.74
N PRO A 8 2.50 50.20 13.59
CA PRO A 8 2.69 49.90 15.00
C PRO A 8 3.39 48.54 15.18
N ARG A 9 4.39 48.49 16.07
CA ARG A 9 5.02 47.24 16.50
C ARG A 9 4.02 46.45 17.34
N LEU A 10 3.67 45.24 16.89
CA LEU A 10 2.96 44.26 17.72
C LEU A 10 3.84 43.89 18.93
N PRO A 11 3.28 43.72 20.14
CA PRO A 11 4.05 43.29 21.29
C PRO A 11 4.58 41.86 21.08
N ALA A 12 5.81 41.62 21.54
CA ALA A 12 6.43 40.31 21.52
C ALA A 12 5.59 39.32 22.34
N VAL A 13 5.21 38.19 21.72
CA VAL A 13 4.58 37.07 22.40
C VAL A 13 5.65 36.41 23.28
N PRO A 14 5.41 36.19 24.59
CA PRO A 14 6.36 35.48 25.43
C PRO A 14 6.58 34.07 24.88
N GLU A 15 7.83 33.63 24.86
CA GLU A 15 8.26 32.30 24.45
C GLU A 15 7.76 31.25 25.47
N GLN A 16 6.47 30.94 25.43
CA GLN A 16 5.94 29.73 26.03
C GLN A 16 6.23 28.60 25.06
N ALA A 17 7.10 27.67 25.47
CA ALA A 17 7.33 26.43 24.76
C ALA A 17 5.97 25.79 24.42
N SER A 18 5.64 25.81 23.12
CA SER A 18 4.40 25.32 22.57
C SER A 18 4.12 23.91 23.07
N SER A 19 2.92 23.68 23.62
CA SER A 19 2.44 22.36 24.02
C SER A 19 2.42 21.36 22.86
N LEU A 20 2.59 21.80 21.61
CA LEU A 20 2.71 20.96 20.42
C LEU A 20 4.09 20.28 20.27
N HIS A 21 5.12 20.71 21.01
CA HIS A 21 6.45 20.07 20.99
C HIS A 21 6.66 19.04 22.10
N ARG A 22 5.63 18.76 22.90
CA ARG A 22 5.67 17.63 23.83
C ARG A 22 5.38 16.35 23.05
N LEU A 23 6.43 15.60 22.71
CA LEU A 23 6.27 14.19 22.39
C LEU A 23 5.44 13.53 23.51
N PRO A 24 4.44 12.69 23.18
CA PRO A 24 3.68 11.96 24.19
C PRO A 24 4.66 11.20 25.08
N LYS A 25 4.77 11.58 26.35
CA LYS A 25 5.56 10.84 27.33
C LYS A 25 4.78 9.59 27.76
N HIS A 26 4.56 8.68 26.83
CA HIS A 26 4.16 7.31 27.14
C HIS A 26 5.42 6.44 27.15
N ARG A 27 6.25 6.59 28.18
CA ARG A 27 7.00 5.42 28.66
C ARG A 27 5.97 4.52 29.32
N VAL A 28 5.44 3.56 28.58
CA VAL A 28 4.64 2.50 29.18
C VAL A 28 5.58 1.68 30.04
N ALA A 29 5.52 1.88 31.35
CA ALA A 29 5.92 0.85 32.29
C ALA A 29 4.89 -0.27 32.16
N VAL A 30 5.34 -1.47 31.79
CA VAL A 30 4.53 -2.68 31.70
C VAL A 30 4.09 -3.08 33.12
N THR A 31 3.05 -2.43 33.65
CA THR A 31 2.32 -2.91 34.83
C THR A 31 0.92 -2.29 34.86
N GLY A 32 -0.12 -3.12 34.69
CA GLY A 32 -1.50 -2.78 35.03
C GLY A 32 -2.45 -2.64 33.85
N ARG A 33 -3.04 -3.76 33.40
CA ARG A 33 -4.19 -3.79 32.48
C ARG A 33 -5.37 -3.02 33.08
N ARG A 34 -5.78 -1.92 32.43
CA ARG A 34 -7.18 -1.47 32.44
C ARG A 34 -7.59 -1.29 30.98
N SER A 35 -8.25 -2.31 30.43
CA SER A 35 -8.84 -2.25 29.10
C SER A 35 -10.02 -1.29 29.12
N PHE A 36 -9.97 -0.25 28.29
CA PHE A 36 -11.17 0.44 27.84
C PHE A 36 -11.78 -0.38 26.70
N ALA A 37 -12.32 -1.55 27.04
CA ALA A 37 -13.12 -2.32 26.10
C ALA A 37 -14.43 -1.57 25.86
N ALA A 38 -14.48 -0.77 24.79
CA ALA A 38 -15.75 -0.40 24.20
C ALA A 38 -16.44 -1.71 23.80
N ARG A 39 -17.49 -2.09 24.54
CA ARG A 39 -18.27 -3.29 24.22
C ARG A 39 -18.82 -3.13 22.80
N ALA A 40 -18.30 -3.96 21.90
CA ALA A 40 -18.84 -4.21 20.57
C ALA A 40 -20.36 -4.49 20.70
N GLY A 41 -21.18 -3.48 20.40
CA GLY A 41 -22.63 -3.58 20.41
C GLY A 41 -23.12 -4.55 19.34
N SER A 42 -24.22 -5.23 19.64
CA SER A 42 -24.87 -6.30 18.88
C SER A 42 -25.45 -5.87 17.52
N TYR A 43 -24.59 -5.51 16.56
CA TYR A 43 -24.96 -5.42 15.15
C TYR A 43 -24.57 -6.74 14.43
N PRO A 44 -25.44 -7.31 13.57
CA PRO A 44 -25.04 -8.38 12.67
C PRO A 44 -23.82 -7.94 11.86
N GLY A 45 -22.72 -8.70 11.91
CA GLY A 45 -21.45 -8.36 11.26
C GLY A 45 -20.42 -7.62 12.13
N ASN A 46 -20.67 -7.42 13.43
CA ASN A 46 -19.65 -6.90 14.35
C ASN A 46 -18.65 -8.01 14.70
N VAL A 47 -17.49 -8.00 14.03
CA VAL A 47 -16.40 -8.96 14.22
C VAL A 47 -15.31 -8.35 15.12
N GLY A 48 -14.43 -9.17 15.66
CA GLY A 48 -13.27 -8.70 16.41
C GLY A 48 -12.07 -8.45 15.50
N VAL A 49 -11.05 -7.72 15.98
CA VAL A 49 -9.75 -7.69 15.30
C VAL A 49 -9.16 -9.12 15.34
N PRO A 50 -8.77 -9.70 14.19
CA PRO A 50 -8.15 -11.01 14.13
C PRO A 50 -7.00 -11.18 15.14
N LYS A 51 -6.76 -12.42 15.56
CA LYS A 51 -5.67 -12.75 16.48
C LYS A 51 -4.41 -13.19 15.75
N GLN A 52 -4.53 -13.57 14.50
CA GLN A 52 -3.44 -14.12 13.69
C GLN A 52 -3.49 -13.53 12.30
N TRP A 53 -2.33 -13.30 11.71
CA TRP A 53 -2.18 -13.14 10.27
C TRP A 53 -2.06 -14.50 9.59
N TYR A 54 -2.47 -14.58 8.34
CA TYR A 54 -2.42 -15.78 7.51
C TYR A 54 -1.32 -15.71 6.46
N ASN A 55 -0.55 -16.79 6.33
CA ASN A 55 0.50 -16.94 5.33
C ASN A 55 0.08 -17.93 4.24
N LEU A 56 -0.17 -17.42 3.03
CA LEU A 56 -0.58 -18.25 1.89
C LEU A 56 0.48 -19.30 1.50
N ILE A 57 1.76 -19.04 1.74
CA ILE A 57 2.86 -19.96 1.37
C ILE A 57 2.66 -21.35 1.99
N ALA A 58 2.03 -21.44 3.16
CA ALA A 58 1.75 -22.71 3.84
C ALA A 58 0.78 -23.62 3.09
N ASP A 59 -0.05 -23.06 2.20
CA ASP A 59 -1.11 -23.77 1.47
C ASP A 59 -0.85 -23.90 -0.04
N LEU A 60 0.20 -23.26 -0.56
CA LEU A 60 0.52 -23.36 -1.98
C LEU A 60 1.08 -24.74 -2.33
N PRO A 61 0.67 -25.31 -3.49
CA PRO A 61 1.18 -26.61 -3.95
C PRO A 61 2.67 -26.54 -4.37
N VAL A 62 3.13 -25.36 -4.79
CA VAL A 62 4.50 -25.07 -5.17
C VAL A 62 4.92 -23.81 -4.43
N LYS A 63 6.06 -23.85 -3.73
CA LYS A 63 6.59 -22.71 -2.97
C LYS A 63 7.16 -21.65 -3.92
N PRO A 64 7.08 -20.35 -3.57
CA PRO A 64 7.67 -19.29 -4.39
C PRO A 64 9.19 -19.44 -4.45
N PRO A 65 9.83 -19.04 -5.57
CA PRO A 65 11.28 -19.02 -5.68
C PRO A 65 11.91 -18.10 -4.60
N PRO A 66 13.10 -18.44 -4.08
CA PRO A 66 13.77 -17.62 -3.07
C PRO A 66 14.25 -16.29 -3.65
N MET A 67 14.42 -15.29 -2.80
CA MET A 67 15.15 -14.07 -3.17
C MET A 67 16.64 -14.36 -3.36
N LEU A 68 17.28 -13.62 -4.26
CA LEU A 68 18.71 -13.73 -4.53
C LEU A 68 19.47 -12.51 -4.00
N HIS A 69 20.68 -12.74 -3.51
CA HIS A 69 21.57 -11.68 -3.06
C HIS A 69 22.00 -10.79 -4.26
N PRO A 70 21.96 -9.44 -4.12
CA PRO A 70 22.17 -8.52 -5.25
C PRO A 70 23.56 -8.61 -5.89
N GLY A 71 24.60 -8.93 -5.11
CA GLY A 71 25.97 -9.11 -5.64
C GLY A 71 26.32 -10.53 -6.15
N THR A 72 25.89 -11.59 -5.48
CA THR A 72 26.31 -12.97 -5.80
C THR A 72 25.33 -13.73 -6.68
N HIS A 73 24.09 -13.23 -6.77
CA HIS A 73 22.96 -13.88 -7.45
C HIS A 73 22.66 -15.31 -6.97
N GLN A 74 23.12 -15.66 -5.76
CA GLN A 74 22.76 -16.90 -5.08
C GLN A 74 21.60 -16.64 -4.11
N PRO A 75 20.83 -17.68 -3.71
CA PRO A 75 19.82 -17.53 -2.67
C PRO A 75 20.38 -16.83 -1.44
N LEU A 76 19.65 -15.84 -0.92
CA LEU A 76 20.12 -15.06 0.22
C LEU A 76 20.14 -15.89 1.51
N ASN A 77 21.06 -15.54 2.42
CA ASN A 77 20.99 -15.95 3.81
C ASN A 77 20.16 -14.93 4.60
N PRO A 78 19.44 -15.34 5.66
CA PRO A 78 18.69 -14.40 6.50
C PRO A 78 19.54 -13.22 7.01
N SER A 79 20.82 -13.45 7.31
CA SER A 79 21.77 -12.42 7.74
C SER A 79 22.00 -11.30 6.72
N ASP A 80 21.77 -11.58 5.43
CA ASP A 80 21.95 -10.59 4.36
C ASP A 80 20.89 -9.48 4.42
N LEU A 81 19.76 -9.75 5.11
CA LEU A 81 18.67 -8.80 5.32
C LEU A 81 18.81 -7.99 6.63
N ALA A 82 19.72 -8.40 7.52
CA ALA A 82 19.93 -7.76 8.83
C ALA A 82 20.28 -6.27 8.77
N PRO A 83 20.96 -5.73 7.73
CA PRO A 83 21.13 -4.29 7.59
C PRO A 83 19.79 -3.54 7.48
N LEU A 84 18.80 -4.12 6.80
CA LEU A 84 17.54 -3.46 6.48
C LEU A 84 16.45 -3.70 7.52
N PHE A 85 16.37 -4.91 8.06
CA PHE A 85 15.25 -5.35 8.87
C PHE A 85 15.70 -5.93 10.23
N PRO A 86 14.87 -5.83 11.28
CA PRO A 86 15.07 -6.58 12.52
C PRO A 86 14.75 -8.08 12.32
N ASP A 87 15.36 -8.93 13.15
CA ASP A 87 15.29 -10.39 13.05
C ASP A 87 13.87 -10.96 12.90
N GLU A 88 12.89 -10.41 13.61
CA GLU A 88 11.52 -10.91 13.56
C GLU A 88 10.83 -10.61 12.21
N LEU A 89 11.11 -9.47 11.56
CA LEU A 89 10.61 -9.21 10.21
C LEU A 89 11.31 -10.10 9.18
N ILE A 90 12.60 -10.42 9.39
CA ILE A 90 13.33 -11.37 8.54
C ILE A 90 12.75 -12.78 8.69
N ARG A 91 12.44 -13.21 9.93
CA ARG A 91 11.78 -14.48 10.20
C ARG A 91 10.44 -14.57 9.46
N GLN A 92 9.63 -13.52 9.54
CA GLN A 92 8.33 -13.47 8.87
C GLN A 92 8.43 -13.46 7.34
N GLU A 93 9.48 -12.88 6.77
CA GLU A 93 9.69 -12.86 5.33
C GLU A 93 9.97 -14.26 4.74
N LEU A 94 10.60 -15.11 5.55
CA LEU A 94 11.11 -16.43 5.14
C LEU A 94 10.30 -17.60 5.71
N THR A 95 9.27 -17.32 6.53
CA THR A 95 8.51 -18.35 7.22
C THR A 95 7.54 -19.10 6.30
N GLU A 96 7.35 -20.37 6.60
CA GLU A 96 6.28 -21.20 6.04
C GLU A 96 5.18 -21.52 7.07
N GLU A 97 5.25 -20.94 8.27
CA GLU A 97 4.19 -21.06 9.26
C GLU A 97 2.90 -20.47 8.69
N ARG A 98 1.80 -21.23 8.79
CA ARG A 98 0.49 -20.87 8.25
C ARG A 98 -0.12 -19.66 8.92
N PHE A 99 0.08 -19.53 10.23
CA PHE A 99 -0.49 -18.48 11.05
C PHE A 99 0.56 -17.90 11.96
N ILE A 100 0.55 -16.58 12.09
CA ILE A 100 1.45 -15.83 12.95
C ILE A 100 0.61 -14.96 13.85
N ASP A 101 0.80 -15.10 15.16
CA ASP A 101 0.07 -14.33 16.16
C ASP A 101 0.35 -12.84 16.01
N ILE A 102 -0.72 -12.04 16.09
CA ILE A 102 -0.61 -10.58 16.10
C ILE A 102 -0.30 -10.15 17.53
N PRO A 103 0.81 -9.43 17.78
CA PRO A 103 1.15 -8.94 19.12
C PRO A 103 0.01 -8.12 19.73
N ASP A 104 -0.20 -8.24 21.04
CA ASP A 104 -1.27 -7.54 21.76
C ASP A 104 -1.19 -6.02 21.55
N GLU A 105 0.01 -5.44 21.56
CA GLU A 105 0.25 -4.02 21.31
C GLU A 105 -0.06 -3.60 19.86
N VAL A 106 0.13 -4.49 18.88
CA VAL A 106 -0.25 -4.23 17.50
C VAL A 106 -1.77 -4.27 17.36
N ARG A 107 -2.44 -5.23 18.02
CA ARG A 107 -3.90 -5.33 18.06
C ARG A 107 -4.54 -4.11 18.75
N ASP A 108 -3.96 -3.63 19.85
CA ASP A 108 -4.39 -2.42 20.55
C ASP A 108 -4.39 -1.19 19.63
N VAL A 109 -3.33 -1.02 18.83
CA VAL A 109 -3.30 0.06 17.83
C VAL A 109 -4.31 -0.18 16.69
N TYR A 110 -4.47 -1.41 16.21
CA TYR A 110 -5.48 -1.72 15.20
C TYR A 110 -6.90 -1.36 15.66
N GLU A 111 -7.24 -1.54 16.95
CA GLU A 111 -8.55 -1.19 17.50
C GLU A 111 -8.93 0.30 17.33
N LEU A 112 -7.98 1.18 16.99
CA LEU A 112 -8.27 2.57 16.61
C LEU A 112 -9.14 2.70 15.35
N TRP A 113 -9.11 1.73 14.42
CA TRP A 113 -9.92 1.78 13.19
C TRP A 113 -10.41 0.42 12.67
N ARG A 114 -9.94 -0.69 13.23
CA ARG A 114 -10.30 -2.05 12.86
C ARG A 114 -11.29 -2.66 13.86
N PRO A 115 -12.13 -3.60 13.43
CA PRO A 115 -12.31 -4.06 12.05
C PRO A 115 -12.89 -2.99 11.12
N THR A 116 -12.46 -3.00 9.86
CA THR A 116 -12.98 -2.04 8.88
C THR A 116 -14.34 -2.49 8.35
N PRO A 117 -15.22 -1.58 7.92
CA PRO A 117 -16.56 -1.97 7.52
C PRO A 117 -16.57 -2.71 6.18
N LEU A 118 -17.38 -3.77 6.11
CA LEU A 118 -17.83 -4.41 4.87
C LEU A 118 -19.18 -3.80 4.49
N ILE A 119 -19.26 -3.13 3.35
CA ILE A 119 -20.44 -2.36 2.96
C ILE A 119 -21.01 -2.90 1.66
N ARG A 120 -22.34 -3.09 1.62
CA ARG A 120 -23.06 -3.43 0.39
C ARG A 120 -23.45 -2.17 -0.38
N ALA A 121 -23.00 -2.04 -1.62
CA ALA A 121 -23.22 -0.89 -2.49
C ALA A 121 -24.60 -0.93 -3.16
N LYS A 122 -25.68 -0.97 -2.35
CA LYS A 122 -27.07 -1.12 -2.84
C LYS A 122 -27.50 -0.01 -3.81
N ARG A 123 -26.93 1.19 -3.71
CA ARG A 123 -27.28 2.31 -4.60
C ARG A 123 -26.56 2.18 -5.92
N LEU A 124 -25.31 1.72 -5.92
CA LEU A 124 -24.61 1.33 -7.14
C LEU A 124 -25.31 0.14 -7.83
N GLU A 125 -25.70 -0.90 -7.09
CA GLU A 125 -26.50 -2.03 -7.62
C GLU A 125 -27.76 -1.52 -8.35
N LYS A 126 -28.50 -0.61 -7.70
CA LYS A 126 -29.70 0.03 -8.26
C LYS A 126 -29.39 0.88 -9.50
N LEU A 127 -28.30 1.65 -9.49
CA LEU A 127 -27.89 2.48 -10.62
C LEU A 127 -27.60 1.59 -11.85
N LEU A 128 -26.89 0.48 -11.65
CA LEU A 128 -26.52 -0.44 -12.73
C LEU A 128 -27.73 -1.28 -13.20
N GLY A 129 -28.72 -1.49 -12.33
CA GLY A 129 -29.83 -2.41 -12.58
C GLY A 129 -29.32 -3.84 -12.72
N THR A 130 -28.33 -4.20 -11.91
CA THR A 130 -27.70 -5.53 -11.90
C THR A 130 -28.39 -6.45 -10.90
N PRO A 131 -28.50 -7.76 -11.17
CA PRO A 131 -28.87 -8.74 -10.14
C PRO A 131 -27.74 -9.02 -9.14
N ALA A 132 -26.50 -8.64 -9.44
CA ALA A 132 -25.35 -8.90 -8.57
C ALA A 132 -25.45 -8.15 -7.23
N LYS A 133 -24.92 -8.76 -6.16
CA LYS A 133 -24.64 -8.11 -4.88
C LYS A 133 -23.22 -7.57 -4.91
N ILE A 134 -23.03 -6.27 -4.69
CA ILE A 134 -21.71 -5.64 -4.70
C ILE A 134 -21.34 -5.27 -3.27
N TYR A 135 -20.26 -5.86 -2.76
CA TYR A 135 -19.67 -5.55 -1.47
C TYR A 135 -18.31 -4.90 -1.65
N TYR A 136 -17.97 -3.98 -0.75
CA TYR A 136 -16.63 -3.42 -0.68
C TYR A 136 -16.12 -3.41 0.77
N LYS A 137 -14.90 -3.91 0.95
CA LYS A 137 -14.17 -3.84 2.22
C LYS A 137 -13.44 -2.50 2.28
N TYR A 138 -13.91 -1.59 3.14
CA TYR A 138 -13.50 -0.18 3.12
C TYR A 138 -12.33 0.10 4.06
N GLU A 139 -11.11 0.03 3.53
CA GLU A 139 -9.85 0.29 4.27
C GLU A 139 -9.52 1.79 4.40
N GLY A 140 -10.38 2.67 3.89
CA GLY A 140 -10.21 4.12 3.98
C GLY A 140 -10.46 4.69 5.38
N THR A 141 -10.90 3.89 6.36
CA THR A 141 -11.16 4.34 7.74
C THR A 141 -9.92 4.52 8.59
N SER A 142 -8.76 4.02 8.16
CA SER A 142 -7.53 4.16 8.95
C SER A 142 -7.12 5.62 9.09
N PRO A 143 -6.32 6.00 10.12
CA PRO A 143 -5.84 7.36 10.27
C PRO A 143 -5.11 7.90 9.04
N ALA A 144 -4.39 7.03 8.32
CA ALA A 144 -3.71 7.37 7.07
C ALA A 144 -4.61 7.33 5.82
N GLY A 145 -5.89 6.96 5.96
CA GLY A 145 -6.87 6.88 4.89
C GLY A 145 -6.64 5.74 3.90
N SER A 146 -5.95 4.67 4.31
CA SER A 146 -5.69 3.48 3.48
C SER A 146 -5.28 2.23 4.28
N HIS A 147 -5.30 1.07 3.64
CA HIS A 147 -4.81 -0.22 4.15
C HIS A 147 -3.36 -0.24 4.66
N LYS A 148 -2.54 0.78 4.33
CA LYS A 148 -1.11 0.75 4.62
C LYS A 148 -0.78 0.77 6.12
N GLY A 149 -1.70 1.26 6.96
CA GLY A 149 -1.60 1.16 8.41
C GLY A 149 -1.44 -0.28 8.92
N ASN A 150 -2.01 -1.25 8.19
CA ASN A 150 -1.99 -2.66 8.58
C ASN A 150 -0.56 -3.22 8.63
N THR A 151 0.35 -2.80 7.75
CA THR A 151 1.77 -3.22 7.84
C THR A 151 2.66 -2.19 8.54
N ALA A 152 2.30 -0.91 8.51
CA ALA A 152 3.08 0.14 9.17
C ALA A 152 3.19 -0.08 10.68
N VAL A 153 2.08 -0.44 11.33
CA VAL A 153 2.02 -0.67 12.77
C VAL A 153 2.91 -1.85 13.21
N PRO A 154 2.76 -3.07 12.67
CA PRO A 154 3.64 -4.17 13.07
C PRO A 154 5.10 -3.88 12.75
N GLN A 155 5.43 -3.29 11.59
CA GLN A 155 6.82 -2.94 11.28
C GLN A 155 7.40 -1.93 12.29
N ALA A 156 6.67 -0.88 12.63
CA ALA A 156 7.11 0.07 13.66
C ALA A 156 7.24 -0.60 15.03
N TRP A 157 6.31 -1.47 15.40
CA TRP A 157 6.37 -2.20 16.66
C TRP A 157 7.58 -3.14 16.75
N TYR A 158 7.82 -3.98 15.74
CA TYR A 158 8.95 -4.92 15.73
C TYR A 158 10.30 -4.17 15.75
N ASN A 159 10.41 -3.03 15.05
CA ASN A 159 11.60 -2.19 15.14
C ASN A 159 11.80 -1.61 16.55
N ALA A 160 10.75 -1.05 17.15
CA ALA A 160 10.83 -0.51 18.51
C ALA A 160 11.18 -1.59 19.54
N ALA A 161 10.57 -2.79 19.42
CA ALA A 161 10.85 -3.95 20.26
C ALA A 161 12.29 -4.45 20.10
N ALA A 162 12.86 -4.37 18.90
CA ALA A 162 14.27 -4.66 18.62
C ALA A 162 15.24 -3.55 19.09
N GLY A 163 14.74 -2.46 19.67
CA GLY A 163 15.54 -1.37 20.21
C GLY A 163 16.01 -0.33 19.18
N VAL A 164 15.54 -0.44 17.92
CA VAL A 164 15.79 0.51 16.82
C VAL A 164 15.35 1.92 17.22
N LYS A 165 16.05 2.94 16.73
CA LYS A 165 15.75 4.35 17.04
C LYS A 165 15.10 5.08 15.89
N ASN A 166 15.54 4.77 14.67
CA ASN A 166 15.09 5.47 13.47
C ASN A 166 14.54 4.45 12.47
N VAL A 167 13.47 4.81 11.80
CA VAL A 167 12.98 4.09 10.62
C VAL A 167 12.99 5.02 9.42
N VAL A 168 13.39 4.48 8.29
CA VAL A 168 13.46 5.19 7.02
C VAL A 168 12.62 4.49 5.97
N THR A 169 12.06 5.27 5.05
CA THR A 169 11.22 4.71 4.01
C THR A 169 11.10 5.62 2.79
N GLU A 170 10.59 5.07 1.70
CA GLU A 170 10.17 5.77 0.49
C GLU A 170 8.68 6.15 0.55
N THR A 171 8.22 7.05 -0.31
CA THR A 171 6.80 7.14 -0.65
C THR A 171 6.59 7.81 -2.01
N GLY A 172 5.60 7.35 -2.77
CA GLY A 172 5.15 8.03 -3.98
C GLY A 172 4.16 9.15 -3.64
N ALA A 173 2.87 8.83 -3.79
CA ALA A 173 1.80 9.78 -3.52
C ALA A 173 1.64 10.18 -2.04
N GLY A 174 2.26 9.45 -1.10
CA GLY A 174 2.30 9.82 0.32
C GLY A 174 1.55 8.87 1.26
N GLN A 175 0.72 7.96 0.77
CA GLN A 175 -0.08 7.03 1.60
C GLN A 175 0.79 6.17 2.52
N TRP A 176 1.93 5.66 2.01
CA TRP A 176 2.81 4.78 2.77
C TRP A 176 3.57 5.55 3.85
N GLY A 177 4.30 6.59 3.45
CA GLY A 177 4.97 7.48 4.40
C GLY A 177 4.02 8.04 5.47
N SER A 178 2.78 8.38 5.12
CA SER A 178 1.74 8.78 6.09
C SER A 178 1.47 7.68 7.13
N ALA A 179 1.25 6.44 6.69
CA ALA A 179 0.99 5.31 7.59
C ALA A 179 2.19 5.01 8.51
N LEU A 180 3.41 5.03 7.97
CA LEU A 180 4.61 4.80 8.77
C LEU A 180 4.88 5.95 9.75
N SER A 181 4.66 7.21 9.34
CA SER A 181 4.84 8.38 10.22
C SER A 181 3.93 8.28 11.46
N PHE A 182 2.65 7.94 11.24
CA PHE A 182 1.70 7.70 12.30
C PHE A 182 2.14 6.55 13.22
N ALA A 183 2.46 5.38 12.66
CA ALA A 183 2.88 4.21 13.43
C ALA A 183 4.17 4.47 14.23
N SER A 184 5.15 5.16 13.64
CA SER A 184 6.42 5.51 14.28
C SER A 184 6.21 6.40 15.50
N THR A 185 5.30 7.37 15.42
CA THR A 185 4.94 8.23 16.56
C THR A 185 4.41 7.42 17.74
N LEU A 186 3.56 6.42 17.48
CA LEU A 186 2.97 5.59 18.55
C LEU A 186 4.01 4.77 19.31
N PHE A 187 5.09 4.36 18.64
CA PHE A 187 6.14 3.53 19.22
C PHE A 187 7.44 4.30 19.52
N GLY A 188 7.42 5.63 19.44
CA GLY A 188 8.56 6.48 19.80
C GLY A 188 9.77 6.35 18.88
N LEU A 189 9.55 6.01 17.61
CA LEU A 189 10.58 5.94 16.57
C LEU A 189 10.67 7.28 15.82
N ASN A 190 11.89 7.70 15.48
CA ASN A 190 12.08 8.77 14.51
C ASN A 190 11.79 8.22 13.09
N CYS A 191 11.11 8.99 12.25
CA CYS A 191 10.77 8.58 10.90
C CYS A 191 11.31 9.59 9.87
N GLU A 192 12.12 9.12 8.92
CA GLU A 192 12.48 9.89 7.72
C GLU A 192 11.89 9.27 6.47
N VAL A 193 11.32 10.09 5.59
CA VAL A 193 10.58 9.67 4.41
C VAL A 193 11.16 10.34 3.16
N TRP A 194 11.58 9.57 2.17
CA TRP A 194 11.95 10.04 0.84
C TRP A 194 10.73 9.99 -0.07
N GLN A 195 10.11 11.15 -0.29
CA GLN A 195 8.95 11.28 -1.16
C GLN A 195 9.37 11.63 -2.58
N VAL A 196 8.86 10.90 -3.58
CA VAL A 196 9.10 11.20 -5.01
C VAL A 196 8.85 12.67 -5.30
N ARG A 197 9.85 13.38 -5.87
CA ARG A 197 9.87 14.84 -6.02
C ARG A 197 8.62 15.40 -6.68
N ALA A 198 8.19 14.85 -7.81
CA ALA A 198 6.94 15.28 -8.46
C ALA A 198 5.70 15.15 -7.55
N SER A 199 5.65 14.12 -6.70
CA SER A 199 4.55 13.95 -5.74
C SER A 199 4.70 14.84 -4.51
N TYR A 200 5.92 15.09 -4.05
CA TYR A 200 6.22 16.02 -2.96
C TYR A 200 5.70 17.43 -3.31
N ASP A 201 5.90 17.87 -4.54
CA ASP A 201 5.47 19.19 -5.01
C ASP A 201 3.96 19.26 -5.29
N GLN A 202 3.40 18.23 -5.93
CA GLN A 202 1.99 18.23 -6.35
C GLN A 202 1.00 17.82 -5.25
N LYS A 203 1.45 17.10 -4.21
CA LYS A 203 0.60 16.56 -3.14
C LYS A 203 1.05 17.04 -1.74
N PRO A 204 1.08 18.36 -1.50
CA PRO A 204 1.63 18.92 -0.25
C PRO A 204 0.87 18.44 1.00
N TYR A 205 -0.43 18.13 0.89
CA TYR A 205 -1.22 17.72 2.05
C TYR A 205 -0.78 16.37 2.64
N ARG A 206 -0.30 15.44 1.82
CA ARG A 206 0.27 14.18 2.33
C ARG A 206 1.61 14.41 3.02
N ARG A 207 2.44 15.33 2.51
CA ARG A 207 3.66 15.78 3.19
C ARG A 207 3.34 16.39 4.55
N LEU A 208 2.42 17.35 4.59
CA LEU A 208 2.00 18.00 5.84
C LEU A 208 1.43 17.01 6.85
N MET A 209 0.71 15.98 6.39
CA MET A 209 0.20 14.90 7.22
C MET A 209 1.33 14.07 7.86
N MET A 210 2.38 13.74 7.10
CA MET A 210 3.59 13.07 7.62
C MET A 210 4.32 13.94 8.65
N GLU A 211 4.53 15.22 8.34
CA GLU A 211 5.19 16.19 9.24
C GLU A 211 4.37 16.44 10.52
N THR A 212 3.04 16.40 10.43
CA THR A 212 2.14 16.50 11.60
C THR A 212 2.32 15.31 12.56
N TRP A 213 2.65 14.13 12.03
CA TRP A 213 3.07 12.97 12.81
C TRP A 213 4.59 12.90 13.02
N GLY A 214 5.28 14.04 12.97
CA GLY A 214 6.67 14.16 13.40
C GLY A 214 7.70 13.54 12.45
N ALA A 215 7.30 13.08 11.26
CA ALA A 215 8.26 12.59 10.27
C ALA A 215 8.99 13.74 9.57
N LYS A 216 10.25 13.50 9.21
CA LYS A 216 11.03 14.38 8.34
C LYS A 216 10.89 13.89 6.90
N VAL A 217 10.47 14.77 5.99
CA VAL A 217 10.19 14.40 4.60
C VAL A 217 11.19 15.07 3.65
N HIS A 218 11.84 14.26 2.82
CA HIS A 218 12.79 14.69 1.80
C HIS A 218 12.20 14.51 0.41
N PRO A 219 12.36 15.48 -0.51
CA PRO A 219 12.06 15.25 -1.92
C PRO A 219 13.17 14.38 -2.56
N SER A 220 12.79 13.26 -3.17
CA SER A 220 13.69 12.32 -3.86
C SER A 220 13.62 12.52 -5.38
N PRO A 221 14.75 12.74 -6.09
CA PRO A 221 16.12 12.63 -5.58
C PRO A 221 16.51 13.78 -4.66
N SER A 222 17.22 13.50 -3.57
CA SER A 222 17.65 14.50 -2.57
C SER A 222 19.17 14.77 -2.62
N ASP A 223 19.62 15.84 -1.95
CA ASP A 223 21.05 16.11 -1.76
C ASP A 223 21.60 15.52 -0.45
N VAL A 224 20.77 14.81 0.34
CA VAL A 224 21.17 14.28 1.66
C VAL A 224 21.81 12.89 1.61
N THR A 225 21.68 12.16 0.50
CA THR A 225 22.30 10.83 0.27
C THR A 225 23.29 10.86 -0.91
N GLU A 226 24.23 9.91 -0.98
CA GLU A 226 25.11 9.77 -2.15
C GLU A 226 24.33 9.33 -3.40
N ALA A 227 23.39 8.39 -3.26
CA ALA A 227 22.48 7.98 -4.33
C ALA A 227 21.71 9.18 -4.91
N GLY A 228 21.12 10.01 -4.04
CA GLY A 228 20.42 11.22 -4.43
C GLY A 228 21.34 12.24 -5.11
N ARG A 229 22.53 12.52 -4.55
CA ARG A 229 23.52 13.42 -5.16
C ARG A 229 23.94 12.95 -6.55
N LYS A 230 24.15 11.65 -6.75
CA LYS A 230 24.49 11.06 -8.05
C LYS A 230 23.35 11.21 -9.07
N LEU A 231 22.12 10.96 -8.66
CA LEU A 231 20.93 11.13 -9.49
C LEU A 231 20.74 12.60 -9.91
N LEU A 232 20.90 13.54 -8.96
CA LEU A 232 20.82 14.98 -9.24
C LEU A 232 21.96 15.49 -10.12
N ALA A 233 23.16 14.90 -10.03
CA ALA A 233 24.27 15.24 -10.92
C ALA A 233 24.00 14.79 -12.37
N ALA A 234 23.30 13.66 -12.56
CA ALA A 234 22.91 13.17 -13.87
C ALA A 234 21.73 13.95 -14.47
N ASP A 235 20.70 14.25 -13.66
CA ASP A 235 19.55 15.07 -14.05
C ASP A 235 19.07 15.94 -12.86
N PRO A 236 19.49 17.21 -12.79
CA PRO A 236 19.05 18.14 -11.73
C PRO A 236 17.54 18.41 -11.75
N SER A 237 16.87 18.13 -12.87
CA SER A 237 15.43 18.34 -13.07
C SER A 237 14.60 17.08 -12.85
N SER A 238 15.23 15.98 -12.43
CA SER A 238 14.58 14.67 -12.30
C SER A 238 13.28 14.76 -11.49
N PRO A 239 12.15 14.27 -12.03
CA PRO A 239 10.89 14.24 -11.29
C PRO A 239 10.88 13.18 -10.17
N GLY A 240 11.91 12.34 -10.11
CA GLY A 240 12.03 11.19 -9.24
C GLY A 240 11.17 10.00 -9.67
N SER A 241 11.52 8.83 -9.15
CA SER A 241 10.73 7.60 -9.24
C SER A 241 10.64 6.94 -7.86
N LEU A 242 9.73 5.98 -7.70
CA LEU A 242 9.66 5.23 -6.44
C LEU A 242 10.95 4.43 -6.22
N GLY A 243 11.52 3.84 -7.27
CA GLY A 243 12.80 3.13 -7.20
C GLY A 243 13.96 4.01 -6.73
N MET A 244 14.04 5.27 -7.19
CA MET A 244 15.05 6.23 -6.71
C MET A 244 14.89 6.53 -5.21
N ALA A 245 13.65 6.72 -4.75
CA ALA A 245 13.37 6.99 -3.34
C ALA A 245 13.69 5.78 -2.45
N ILE A 246 13.47 4.55 -2.95
CA ILE A 246 13.90 3.32 -2.27
C ILE A 246 15.42 3.30 -2.15
N SER A 247 16.15 3.59 -3.22
CA SER A 247 17.62 3.58 -3.19
C SER A 247 18.18 4.54 -2.13
N GLU A 248 17.62 5.74 -1.99
CA GLU A 248 18.03 6.68 -0.94
C GLU A 248 17.70 6.19 0.48
N ALA A 249 16.49 5.68 0.71
CA ALA A 249 16.09 5.18 2.02
C ALA A 249 16.90 3.92 2.43
N VAL A 250 17.15 3.02 1.49
CA VAL A 250 17.97 1.82 1.69
C VAL A 250 19.43 2.17 1.99
N GLU A 251 20.00 3.17 1.30
CA GLU A 251 21.35 3.67 1.61
C GLU A 251 21.47 4.11 3.08
N VAL A 252 20.50 4.90 3.57
CA VAL A 252 20.52 5.38 4.96
C VAL A 252 20.36 4.22 5.95
N ALA A 253 19.46 3.27 5.71
CA ALA A 253 19.32 2.11 6.58
C ALA A 253 20.59 1.23 6.61
N ALA A 254 21.15 0.93 5.44
CA ALA A 254 22.30 0.03 5.32
C ALA A 254 23.58 0.60 5.96
N THR A 255 23.69 1.92 6.06
CA THR A 255 24.88 2.61 6.58
C THR A 255 24.77 3.00 8.06
N ASN A 256 23.62 2.79 8.72
CA ASN A 256 23.38 3.21 10.10
C ASN A 256 22.82 2.05 10.95
N ALA A 257 23.58 1.62 11.96
CA ALA A 257 23.24 0.45 12.77
C ALA A 257 21.97 0.60 13.63
N ASP A 258 21.59 1.83 13.99
CA ASP A 258 20.41 2.15 14.80
C ASP A 258 19.16 2.46 13.96
N THR A 259 19.25 2.30 12.65
CA THR A 259 18.25 2.69 11.67
C THR A 259 17.82 1.49 10.84
N LYS A 260 16.51 1.35 10.57
CA LYS A 260 15.97 0.27 9.76
C LYS A 260 15.06 0.78 8.65
N TYR A 261 15.05 0.05 7.57
CA TYR A 261 14.18 0.33 6.44
C TYR A 261 12.82 -0.33 6.68
N CYS A 262 11.75 0.41 6.44
CA CYS A 262 10.39 -0.11 6.42
C CYS A 262 9.88 -0.02 4.98
N LEU A 263 9.13 -1.02 4.52
CA LEU A 263 8.66 -1.08 3.14
C LEU A 263 7.13 -1.30 3.09
N GLY A 264 6.46 -0.60 2.16
CA GLY A 264 5.00 -0.49 2.16
C GLY A 264 4.21 -1.49 1.31
N SER A 265 4.87 -2.39 0.57
CA SER A 265 4.24 -3.36 -0.34
C SER A 265 5.15 -4.57 -0.66
N VAL A 266 4.81 -5.41 -1.64
CA VAL A 266 5.70 -6.39 -2.31
C VAL A 266 6.14 -7.59 -1.47
N LEU A 267 6.84 -7.37 -0.35
CA LEU A 267 7.45 -8.40 0.48
C LEU A 267 6.42 -9.29 1.18
N ASN A 268 6.79 -10.54 1.48
CA ASN A 268 5.89 -11.55 2.03
C ASN A 268 5.33 -11.12 3.39
N HIS A 269 6.16 -10.59 4.30
CA HIS A 269 5.68 -10.12 5.60
C HIS A 269 4.69 -8.95 5.47
N VAL A 270 4.82 -8.13 4.42
CA VAL A 270 3.84 -7.06 4.15
C VAL A 270 2.49 -7.64 3.77
N LEU A 271 2.47 -8.63 2.87
CA LEU A 271 1.22 -9.29 2.47
C LEU A 271 0.60 -10.08 3.62
N LEU A 272 1.43 -10.74 4.44
CA LEU A 272 1.04 -11.38 5.69
C LEU A 272 0.28 -10.39 6.59
N HIS A 273 0.88 -9.24 6.93
CA HIS A 273 0.24 -8.24 7.78
C HIS A 273 -1.09 -7.72 7.22
N GLN A 274 -1.20 -7.65 5.89
CA GLN A 274 -2.42 -7.21 5.21
C GLN A 274 -3.55 -8.24 5.27
N THR A 275 -3.28 -9.52 5.59
CA THR A 275 -4.33 -10.57 5.65
C THR A 275 -5.39 -10.33 6.72
N VAL A 276 -5.14 -9.41 7.67
CA VAL A 276 -6.16 -8.90 8.59
C VAL A 276 -7.42 -8.41 7.85
N ILE A 277 -7.26 -7.91 6.61
CA ILE A 277 -8.37 -7.47 5.75
C ILE A 277 -9.27 -8.66 5.39
N GLY A 278 -8.70 -9.73 4.86
CA GLY A 278 -9.44 -10.91 4.41
C GLY A 278 -10.01 -11.73 5.56
N GLU A 279 -9.29 -11.86 6.68
CA GLU A 279 -9.79 -12.58 7.86
C GLU A 279 -11.04 -11.90 8.43
N GLU A 280 -11.02 -10.57 8.58
CA GLU A 280 -12.22 -9.82 8.98
C GLU A 280 -13.36 -10.00 7.98
N CYS A 281 -13.05 -9.95 6.69
CA CYS A 281 -14.05 -10.03 5.63
C CYS A 281 -14.74 -11.40 5.59
N LEU A 282 -14.01 -12.49 5.84
CA LEU A 282 -14.57 -13.84 5.97
C LEU A 282 -15.60 -13.91 7.10
N GLU A 283 -15.25 -13.41 8.29
CA GLU A 283 -16.18 -13.38 9.43
C GLU A 283 -17.40 -12.48 9.15
N GLN A 284 -17.18 -11.32 8.52
CA GLN A 284 -18.24 -10.37 8.19
C GLN A 284 -19.24 -10.93 7.15
N LEU A 285 -18.75 -11.60 6.10
CA LEU A 285 -19.57 -12.24 5.08
C LEU A 285 -20.34 -13.44 5.65
N ALA A 286 -19.69 -14.26 6.46
CA ALA A 286 -20.33 -15.38 7.16
C ALA A 286 -21.47 -14.89 8.08
N ALA A 287 -21.27 -13.79 8.80
CA ALA A 287 -22.28 -13.21 9.70
C ALA A 287 -23.53 -12.70 8.97
N ILE A 288 -23.44 -12.40 7.66
CA ILE A 288 -24.58 -11.97 6.84
C ILE A 288 -25.07 -13.05 5.87
N GLY A 289 -24.45 -14.23 5.87
CA GLY A 289 -24.86 -15.39 5.08
C GLY A 289 -24.59 -15.28 3.58
N ASP A 290 -23.61 -14.49 3.16
CA ASP A 290 -23.18 -14.38 1.76
C ASP A 290 -21.77 -14.97 1.57
N THR A 291 -21.50 -15.50 0.37
CA THR A 291 -20.20 -16.03 -0.05
C THR A 291 -19.81 -15.36 -1.37
N PRO A 292 -18.58 -14.86 -1.55
CA PRO A 292 -18.21 -14.15 -2.77
C PRO A 292 -17.98 -15.13 -3.93
N ASP A 293 -18.51 -14.80 -5.10
CA ASP A 293 -18.21 -15.47 -6.37
C ASP A 293 -16.99 -14.86 -7.04
N VAL A 294 -16.73 -13.57 -6.82
CA VAL A 294 -15.60 -12.85 -7.40
C VAL A 294 -14.99 -11.92 -6.35
N VAL A 295 -13.67 -11.98 -6.19
CA VAL A 295 -12.87 -11.06 -5.36
C VAL A 295 -11.98 -10.21 -6.27
N ILE A 296 -12.18 -8.90 -6.23
CA ILE A 296 -11.54 -7.94 -7.12
C ILE A 296 -10.73 -6.93 -6.30
N GLY A 297 -9.49 -6.66 -6.69
CA GLY A 297 -8.70 -5.60 -6.07
C GLY A 297 -7.69 -4.99 -7.01
N CYS A 298 -7.36 -3.73 -6.75
CA CYS A 298 -6.37 -3.01 -7.54
C CYS A 298 -4.96 -3.45 -7.15
N THR A 299 -4.03 -3.52 -8.10
CA THR A 299 -2.67 -3.99 -7.85
C THR A 299 -1.63 -2.96 -8.29
N GLY A 300 -0.96 -2.36 -7.30
CA GLY A 300 0.28 -1.60 -7.49
C GLY A 300 1.44 -2.56 -7.31
N GLY A 301 1.95 -2.67 -6.08
CA GLY A 301 2.79 -3.81 -5.67
C GLY A 301 2.00 -4.99 -5.08
N GLY A 302 0.66 -4.98 -5.16
CA GLY A 302 -0.20 -6.13 -4.83
C GLY A 302 -0.63 -6.34 -3.37
N SER A 303 -0.12 -5.57 -2.40
CA SER A 303 -0.33 -5.88 -0.97
C SER A 303 -1.78 -5.79 -0.48
N ASN A 304 -2.56 -4.79 -0.90
CA ASN A 304 -3.99 -4.69 -0.56
C ASN A 304 -4.82 -5.86 -1.13
N PHE A 305 -4.53 -6.23 -2.38
CA PHE A 305 -5.23 -7.32 -3.05
C PHE A 305 -4.88 -8.65 -2.38
N GLY A 306 -3.60 -8.92 -2.12
CA GLY A 306 -3.17 -10.10 -1.36
C GLY A 306 -3.78 -10.15 0.04
N GLY A 307 -3.81 -9.02 0.75
CA GLY A 307 -4.43 -8.92 2.07
C GLY A 307 -5.90 -9.28 2.10
N LEU A 308 -6.67 -8.90 1.07
CA LEU A 308 -8.04 -9.34 0.93
C LEU A 308 -8.13 -10.79 0.45
N ALA A 309 -7.46 -11.12 -0.67
CA ALA A 309 -7.67 -12.34 -1.43
C ALA A 309 -7.07 -13.60 -0.80
N PHE A 310 -5.95 -13.51 -0.09
CA PHE A 310 -5.24 -14.69 0.41
C PHE A 310 -6.05 -15.53 1.39
N PRO A 311 -6.75 -14.94 2.39
CA PRO A 311 -7.67 -15.70 3.22
C PRO A 311 -8.79 -16.39 2.41
N PHE A 312 -9.38 -15.76 1.41
CA PHE A 312 -10.36 -16.45 0.53
C PHE A 312 -9.72 -17.55 -0.33
N MET A 313 -8.46 -17.37 -0.75
CA MET A 313 -7.71 -18.37 -1.51
C MET A 313 -7.41 -19.60 -0.66
N ARG A 314 -7.12 -19.43 0.64
CA ARG A 314 -7.08 -20.53 1.62
C ARG A 314 -8.36 -21.35 1.58
N GLU A 315 -9.51 -20.68 1.65
CA GLU A 315 -10.81 -21.33 1.64
C GLU A 315 -11.08 -22.06 0.31
N LYS A 316 -10.62 -21.50 -0.81
CA LYS A 316 -10.66 -22.14 -2.14
C LYS A 316 -9.81 -23.41 -2.19
N LEU A 317 -8.55 -23.32 -1.76
CA LEU A 317 -7.62 -24.46 -1.74
C LEU A 317 -8.10 -25.58 -0.81
N ALA A 318 -8.84 -25.23 0.25
CA ALA A 318 -9.48 -26.18 1.15
C ALA A 318 -10.83 -26.72 0.66
N GLY A 319 -11.30 -26.32 -0.53
CA GLY A 319 -12.56 -26.77 -1.12
C GLY A 319 -13.82 -26.23 -0.43
N ARG A 320 -13.73 -25.17 0.37
CA ARG A 320 -14.86 -24.58 1.12
C ARG A 320 -15.62 -23.51 0.34
N MET A 321 -15.00 -22.91 -0.67
CA MET A 321 -15.61 -21.96 -1.61
C MET A 321 -14.85 -21.99 -2.93
N ASN A 322 -15.35 -21.29 -3.96
CA ASN A 322 -14.66 -21.24 -5.26
C ASN A 322 -14.74 -19.86 -5.95
N PRO A 323 -14.31 -18.77 -5.29
CA PRO A 323 -14.29 -17.46 -5.92
C PRO A 323 -13.29 -17.40 -7.09
N GLN A 324 -13.58 -16.52 -8.04
CA GLN A 324 -12.61 -15.98 -8.99
C GLN A 324 -11.83 -14.83 -8.35
N PHE A 325 -10.53 -14.75 -8.61
CA PHE A 325 -9.66 -13.68 -8.09
C PHE A 325 -9.18 -12.82 -9.24
N LYS A 326 -9.49 -11.52 -9.23
CA LYS A 326 -9.17 -10.59 -10.31
C LYS A 326 -8.31 -9.44 -9.79
N ALA A 327 -7.03 -9.42 -10.18
CA ALA A 327 -6.14 -8.28 -9.98
C ALA A 327 -6.32 -7.27 -11.10
N VAL A 328 -6.43 -5.99 -10.73
CA VAL A 328 -6.67 -4.91 -11.69
C VAL A 328 -5.57 -3.86 -11.60
N GLU A 329 -4.86 -3.65 -12.70
CA GLU A 329 -3.73 -2.73 -12.79
C GLU A 329 -4.03 -1.59 -13.80
N PRO A 330 -3.25 -0.50 -13.83
CA PRO A 330 -3.45 0.54 -14.82
C PRO A 330 -2.90 0.09 -16.19
N ALA A 331 -3.59 0.42 -17.27
CA ALA A 331 -3.08 0.21 -18.63
C ALA A 331 -1.78 0.98 -18.93
N ALA A 332 -1.50 2.05 -18.16
CA ALA A 332 -0.28 2.83 -18.22
C ALA A 332 0.92 2.18 -17.50
N CYS A 333 0.68 1.27 -16.54
CA CYS A 333 1.72 0.48 -15.86
C CYS A 333 1.27 -0.99 -15.74
N PRO A 334 1.18 -1.72 -16.87
CA PRO A 334 0.57 -3.06 -16.92
C PRO A 334 1.56 -4.17 -16.54
N THR A 335 1.96 -4.21 -15.27
CA THR A 335 3.01 -5.10 -14.75
C THR A 335 2.71 -6.60 -14.92
N LEU A 336 1.52 -7.07 -14.55
CA LEU A 336 1.12 -8.47 -14.67
C LEU A 336 0.73 -8.85 -16.10
N THR A 337 0.06 -7.95 -16.82
CA THR A 337 -0.53 -8.27 -18.14
C THR A 337 0.42 -8.05 -19.31
N LYS A 338 1.51 -7.28 -19.13
CA LYS A 338 2.52 -6.99 -20.17
C LYS A 338 3.97 -7.10 -19.72
N GLY A 339 4.24 -7.15 -18.41
CA GLY A 339 5.58 -7.36 -17.88
C GLY A 339 6.08 -8.79 -18.10
N VAL A 340 7.30 -9.05 -17.62
CA VAL A 340 7.94 -10.38 -17.70
C VAL A 340 8.13 -10.96 -16.31
N TYR A 341 7.99 -12.29 -16.18
CA TYR A 341 8.26 -12.99 -14.92
C TYR A 341 9.76 -13.32 -14.77
N ALA A 342 10.51 -12.41 -14.17
CA ALA A 342 11.97 -12.44 -14.08
C ALA A 342 12.46 -12.15 -12.66
N TYR A 343 13.75 -12.44 -12.40
CA TYR A 343 14.41 -11.85 -11.24
C TYR A 343 14.75 -10.41 -11.56
N ASP A 344 14.38 -9.50 -10.68
CA ASP A 344 14.64 -8.08 -10.85
C ASP A 344 14.77 -7.38 -9.50
N TYR A 345 15.35 -6.18 -9.51
CA TYR A 345 15.53 -5.37 -8.32
C TYR A 345 14.21 -4.67 -7.92
N GLY A 346 14.05 -4.45 -6.62
CA GLY A 346 12.98 -3.62 -6.08
C GLY A 346 13.24 -2.12 -6.19
N ASP A 347 14.48 -1.72 -6.50
CA ASP A 347 14.93 -0.34 -6.55
C ASP A 347 15.80 -0.06 -7.78
N THR A 348 15.93 1.23 -8.14
CA THR A 348 16.64 1.65 -9.36
C THR A 348 18.17 1.54 -9.23
N ALA A 349 18.72 1.60 -8.01
CA ALA A 349 20.16 1.48 -7.79
C ALA A 349 20.66 0.04 -7.63
N GLY A 350 19.76 -0.96 -7.62
CA GLY A 350 20.11 -2.38 -7.45
C GLY A 350 20.64 -2.73 -6.07
N LEU A 351 20.18 -2.02 -5.03
CA LEU A 351 20.60 -2.24 -3.64
C LEU A 351 19.76 -3.31 -2.92
N THR A 352 18.54 -3.53 -3.39
CA THR A 352 17.61 -4.53 -2.85
C THR A 352 17.96 -5.94 -3.34
N PRO A 353 17.56 -7.01 -2.62
CA PRO A 353 17.61 -8.36 -3.15
C PRO A 353 16.86 -8.48 -4.48
N LEU A 354 17.32 -9.40 -5.35
CA LEU A 354 16.54 -9.75 -6.53
C LEU A 354 15.36 -10.61 -6.12
N MET A 355 14.19 -10.23 -6.60
CA MET A 355 12.94 -10.92 -6.33
C MET A 355 12.40 -11.52 -7.63
N LYS A 356 11.93 -12.77 -7.60
CA LYS A 356 11.24 -13.36 -8.75
C LYS A 356 9.83 -12.77 -8.84
N MET A 357 9.61 -11.88 -9.79
CA MET A 357 8.34 -11.15 -9.92
C MET A 357 8.00 -10.80 -11.37
N HIS A 358 6.74 -10.47 -11.62
CA HIS A 358 6.38 -9.71 -12.80
C HIS A 358 6.95 -8.30 -12.70
N THR A 359 7.63 -7.85 -13.74
CA THR A 359 8.31 -6.56 -13.77
C THR A 359 8.20 -5.89 -15.14
N LEU A 360 8.13 -4.55 -15.13
CA LEU A 360 8.35 -3.68 -16.30
C LEU A 360 9.83 -3.26 -16.45
N GLY A 361 10.70 -3.75 -15.56
CA GLY A 361 12.11 -3.36 -15.40
C GLY A 361 12.29 -2.28 -14.33
N HIS A 362 13.32 -2.40 -13.48
CA HIS A 362 13.60 -1.48 -12.36
C HIS A 362 13.93 -0.03 -12.75
N ASP A 363 14.23 0.20 -14.04
CA ASP A 363 14.43 1.52 -14.64
C ASP A 363 13.13 2.13 -15.20
N PHE A 364 12.00 1.42 -15.12
CA PHE A 364 10.72 1.91 -15.62
C PHE A 364 10.27 3.17 -14.87
N VAL A 365 10.08 4.27 -15.60
CA VAL A 365 9.50 5.51 -15.09
C VAL A 365 8.11 5.72 -15.69
N PRO A 366 7.04 5.72 -14.87
CA PRO A 366 5.69 6.02 -15.33
C PRO A 366 5.58 7.41 -15.95
N ASP A 367 4.67 7.57 -16.90
CA ASP A 367 4.40 8.86 -17.50
C ASP A 367 3.85 9.87 -16.47
N PRO A 368 4.32 11.14 -16.45
CA PRO A 368 3.85 12.15 -15.50
C PRO A 368 2.35 12.47 -15.58
N ILE A 369 1.70 12.23 -16.72
CA ILE A 369 0.27 12.49 -16.92
C ILE A 369 -0.59 11.41 -16.23
N HIS A 370 -0.03 10.22 -15.96
CA HIS A 370 -0.75 9.13 -15.31
C HIS A 370 -1.20 9.51 -13.89
N ALA A 371 -2.52 9.66 -13.71
CA ALA A 371 -3.12 10.11 -12.46
C ALA A 371 -3.74 8.97 -11.64
N GLY A 372 -3.82 7.75 -12.19
CA GLY A 372 -4.44 6.58 -11.57
C GLY A 372 -3.66 5.91 -10.43
N GLY A 373 -2.49 6.44 -10.04
CA GLY A 373 -1.62 5.79 -9.04
C GLY A 373 -1.01 4.49 -9.56
N LEU A 374 -0.76 3.50 -8.70
CA LEU A 374 -0.30 2.15 -9.11
C LEU A 374 0.94 2.17 -10.03
N ARG A 375 1.98 2.89 -9.61
CA ARG A 375 3.14 3.30 -10.42
C ARG A 375 4.39 2.43 -10.27
N TYR A 376 4.37 1.44 -9.39
CA TYR A 376 5.54 0.60 -9.13
C TYR A 376 5.77 -0.38 -10.29
N HIS A 377 7.02 -0.60 -10.66
CA HIS A 377 7.40 -1.39 -11.83
C HIS A 377 7.24 -2.89 -11.63
N GLY A 378 7.35 -3.35 -10.39
CA GLY A 378 7.27 -4.75 -10.00
C GLY A 378 5.94 -5.13 -9.36
N MET A 379 5.68 -6.43 -9.26
CA MET A 379 4.57 -6.97 -8.48
C MET A 379 5.12 -7.76 -7.28
N ALA A 380 4.37 -7.90 -6.19
CA ALA A 380 4.75 -8.81 -5.11
C ALA A 380 5.14 -10.19 -5.66
N PRO A 381 6.27 -10.79 -5.23
CA PRO A 381 6.67 -12.12 -5.67
C PRO A 381 5.59 -13.15 -5.43
N LEU A 382 4.93 -13.10 -4.26
CA LEU A 382 3.84 -14.02 -3.93
C LEU A 382 2.61 -13.82 -4.82
N ILE A 383 2.27 -12.58 -5.21
CA ILE A 383 1.19 -12.32 -6.18
C ILE A 383 1.57 -12.83 -7.57
N SER A 384 2.80 -12.57 -8.00
CA SER A 384 3.32 -13.05 -9.30
C SER A 384 3.29 -14.57 -9.36
N HIS A 385 3.74 -15.23 -8.31
CA HIS A 385 3.76 -16.69 -8.21
C HIS A 385 2.36 -17.29 -8.21
N VAL A 386 1.41 -16.69 -7.49
CA VAL A 386 0.00 -17.12 -7.47
C VAL A 386 -0.67 -16.93 -8.85
N TYR A 387 -0.30 -15.86 -9.58
CA TYR A 387 -0.73 -15.64 -10.96
C TYR A 387 -0.17 -16.72 -11.91
N GLU A 388 1.12 -17.03 -11.82
CA GLU A 388 1.77 -18.10 -12.62
C GLU A 388 1.20 -19.49 -12.34
N LEU A 389 0.77 -19.75 -11.10
CA LEU A 389 0.08 -21.00 -10.74
C LEU A 389 -1.38 -21.07 -11.22
N GLY A 390 -1.91 -19.99 -11.83
CA GLY A 390 -3.28 -19.95 -12.36
C GLY A 390 -4.37 -19.79 -11.29
N PHE A 391 -4.02 -19.34 -10.08
CA PHE A 391 -5.00 -19.13 -9.00
C PHE A 391 -5.71 -17.78 -9.07
N MET A 392 -5.25 -16.87 -9.93
CA MET A 392 -5.86 -15.56 -10.16
C MET A 392 -5.72 -15.13 -11.62
N GLU A 393 -6.55 -14.18 -12.01
CA GLU A 393 -6.49 -13.50 -13.30
C GLU A 393 -6.04 -12.05 -13.10
N ALA A 394 -5.43 -11.47 -14.13
CA ALA A 394 -5.02 -10.07 -14.16
C ALA A 394 -5.65 -9.35 -15.36
N MET A 395 -6.01 -8.09 -15.18
CA MET A 395 -6.46 -7.22 -16.26
C MET A 395 -5.98 -5.79 -16.04
N SER A 396 -5.83 -5.04 -17.14
CA SER A 396 -5.45 -3.63 -17.10
C SER A 396 -6.61 -2.74 -17.58
N ILE A 397 -6.88 -1.64 -16.88
CA ILE A 397 -7.95 -0.69 -17.22
C ILE A 397 -7.38 0.72 -17.45
N GLN A 398 -7.99 1.44 -18.40
CA GLN A 398 -7.62 2.81 -18.76
C GLN A 398 -8.10 3.81 -17.69
N GLN A 399 -7.38 4.92 -17.50
CA GLN A 399 -7.66 5.82 -16.38
C GLN A 399 -8.98 6.58 -16.55
N THR A 400 -9.40 6.90 -17.78
CA THR A 400 -10.69 7.57 -18.01
C THR A 400 -11.87 6.72 -17.52
N GLU A 401 -11.86 5.42 -17.84
CA GLU A 401 -12.89 4.47 -17.37
C GLU A 401 -12.85 4.30 -15.84
N CYS A 402 -11.64 4.21 -15.27
CA CYS A 402 -11.44 4.19 -13.84
C CYS A 402 -12.12 5.38 -13.13
N PHE A 403 -11.89 6.60 -13.62
CA PHE A 403 -12.49 7.80 -13.02
C PHE A 403 -13.99 7.94 -13.33
N GLU A 404 -14.46 7.43 -14.46
CA GLU A 404 -15.90 7.32 -14.74
C GLU A 404 -16.59 6.44 -13.69
N ALA A 405 -16.02 5.25 -13.44
CA ALA A 405 -16.49 4.33 -12.41
C ALA A 405 -16.42 4.95 -11.01
N ALA A 406 -15.36 5.71 -10.73
CA ALA A 406 -15.20 6.43 -9.47
C ALA A 406 -16.30 7.47 -9.25
N LEU A 407 -16.72 8.22 -10.28
CA LEU A 407 -17.83 9.17 -10.17
C LEU A 407 -19.17 8.48 -9.96
N GLN A 408 -19.42 7.35 -10.62
CA GLN A 408 -20.62 6.55 -10.37
C GLN A 408 -20.66 6.08 -8.91
N PHE A 409 -19.54 5.54 -8.41
CA PHE A 409 -19.41 5.10 -7.03
C PHE A 409 -19.58 6.27 -6.04
N ALA A 410 -18.90 7.40 -6.24
CA ALA A 410 -19.01 8.54 -5.35
C ALA A 410 -20.43 9.14 -5.32
N ARG A 411 -21.13 9.21 -6.46
CA ARG A 411 -22.51 9.73 -6.54
C ARG A 411 -23.55 8.79 -5.92
N THR A 412 -23.25 7.49 -5.85
CA THR A 412 -24.16 6.48 -5.29
C THR A 412 -23.87 6.19 -3.83
N GLU A 413 -22.60 6.07 -3.45
CA GLU A 413 -22.19 5.63 -2.11
C GLU A 413 -21.63 6.76 -1.23
N GLY A 414 -21.37 7.95 -1.79
CA GLY A 414 -20.91 9.14 -1.05
C GLY A 414 -19.43 9.14 -0.67
N ILE A 415 -18.72 8.03 -0.89
CA ILE A 415 -17.27 7.91 -0.66
C ILE A 415 -16.53 8.28 -1.95
N ILE A 416 -15.56 9.20 -1.85
CA ILE A 416 -14.63 9.48 -2.94
C ILE A 416 -13.45 8.50 -2.82
N PRO A 417 -13.31 7.50 -3.71
CA PRO A 417 -12.21 6.56 -3.66
C PRO A 417 -10.88 7.23 -4.00
N ALA A 418 -9.77 6.71 -3.50
CA ALA A 418 -8.45 7.09 -4.02
C ALA A 418 -8.34 6.64 -5.50
N PRO A 419 -7.45 7.24 -6.32
CA PRO A 419 -7.25 6.83 -7.72
C PRO A 419 -6.87 5.36 -7.90
N GLU A 420 -6.23 4.74 -6.91
CA GLU A 420 -5.85 3.33 -6.98
C GLU A 420 -7.07 2.38 -7.01
N PRO A 421 -7.98 2.38 -6.01
CA PRO A 421 -9.13 1.46 -5.98
C PRO A 421 -10.18 1.71 -7.07
N THR A 422 -10.11 2.82 -7.81
CA THR A 422 -11.01 3.04 -8.97
C THR A 422 -10.88 1.95 -10.03
N HIS A 423 -9.69 1.33 -10.14
CA HIS A 423 -9.44 0.20 -11.04
C HIS A 423 -10.31 -1.01 -10.66
N ALA A 424 -10.34 -1.35 -9.37
CA ALA A 424 -11.17 -2.44 -8.86
C ALA A 424 -12.67 -2.13 -9.00
N ILE A 425 -13.06 -0.86 -8.77
CA ILE A 425 -14.45 -0.40 -8.95
C ILE A 425 -14.87 -0.53 -10.42
N ALA A 426 -14.04 -0.09 -11.37
CA ALA A 426 -14.33 -0.23 -12.81
C ALA A 426 -14.51 -1.69 -13.22
N ALA A 427 -13.60 -2.58 -12.79
CA ALA A 427 -13.72 -4.02 -13.04
C ALA A 427 -14.99 -4.63 -12.41
N ALA A 428 -15.36 -4.20 -11.20
CA ALA A 428 -16.59 -4.65 -10.55
C ALA A 428 -17.85 -4.17 -11.28
N ILE A 429 -17.85 -2.94 -11.82
CA ILE A 429 -18.94 -2.45 -12.67
C ILE A 429 -19.04 -3.29 -13.94
N ARG A 430 -17.92 -3.64 -14.60
CA ARG A 430 -17.93 -4.56 -15.76
C ARG A 430 -18.56 -5.90 -15.41
N GLU A 431 -18.15 -6.53 -14.31
CA GLU A 431 -18.71 -7.81 -13.85
C GLU A 431 -20.21 -7.69 -13.54
N ALA A 432 -20.63 -6.61 -12.89
CA ALA A 432 -22.04 -6.35 -12.58
C ALA A 432 -22.90 -6.12 -13.84
N LEU A 433 -22.36 -5.44 -14.85
CA LEU A 433 -23.04 -5.25 -16.14
C LEU A 433 -23.12 -6.55 -16.93
N GLU A 434 -22.12 -7.43 -16.81
CA GLU A 434 -22.18 -8.77 -17.37
C GLU A 434 -23.27 -9.62 -16.70
N CYS A 435 -23.37 -9.57 -15.36
CA CYS A 435 -24.47 -10.20 -14.61
C CYS A 435 -25.84 -9.69 -15.06
N LYS A 436 -25.97 -8.40 -15.36
CA LYS A 436 -27.20 -7.83 -15.94
C LYS A 436 -27.51 -8.39 -17.32
N ARG A 437 -26.48 -8.58 -18.16
CA ARG A 437 -26.63 -9.11 -19.51
C ARG A 437 -27.03 -10.59 -19.52
N THR A 438 -26.46 -11.38 -18.60
CA THR A 438 -26.71 -12.84 -18.51
C THR A 438 -27.90 -13.19 -17.62
N GLY A 439 -28.28 -12.31 -16.68
CA GLY A 439 -29.27 -12.59 -15.64
C GLY A 439 -28.72 -13.38 -14.45
N GLU A 440 -27.42 -13.69 -14.43
CA GLU A 440 -26.77 -14.43 -13.36
C GLU A 440 -26.59 -13.55 -12.10
N GLU A 441 -27.02 -14.04 -10.94
CA GLU A 441 -26.75 -13.39 -9.66
C GLU A 441 -25.38 -13.82 -9.14
N LYS A 442 -24.49 -12.84 -8.89
CA LYS A 442 -23.18 -13.05 -8.28
C LYS A 442 -22.96 -12.12 -7.09
N VAL A 443 -22.15 -12.56 -6.13
CA VAL A 443 -21.59 -11.75 -5.05
C VAL A 443 -20.19 -11.27 -5.47
N ILE A 444 -20.06 -9.97 -5.71
CA ILE A 444 -18.82 -9.31 -6.10
C ILE A 444 -18.24 -8.60 -4.88
N LEU A 445 -17.03 -8.96 -4.47
CA LEU A 445 -16.30 -8.37 -3.35
C LEU A 445 -15.12 -7.52 -3.85
N ILE A 446 -15.08 -6.26 -3.43
CA ILE A 446 -14.09 -5.27 -3.87
C ILE A 446 -13.15 -4.90 -2.71
N ALA A 447 -11.84 -4.90 -2.96
CA ALA A 447 -10.85 -4.26 -2.10
C ALA A 447 -10.89 -2.74 -2.28
N MET A 448 -11.59 -2.02 -1.40
CA MET A 448 -11.59 -0.55 -1.42
C MET A 448 -10.46 -0.03 -0.52
N CYS A 449 -9.28 0.11 -1.11
CA CYS A 449 -8.03 0.18 -0.35
C CYS A 449 -7.69 1.56 0.26
N GLY A 450 -8.44 2.62 -0.05
CA GLY A 450 -8.21 3.97 0.51
C GLY A 450 -9.06 5.09 -0.11
N HIS A 451 -9.24 6.20 0.62
CA HIS A 451 -10.08 7.33 0.19
C HIS A 451 -9.28 8.40 -0.60
N GLY A 452 -9.97 9.17 -1.43
CA GLY A 452 -9.36 10.15 -2.36
C GLY A 452 -9.30 11.59 -1.87
N HIS A 453 -9.51 11.86 -0.56
CA HIS A 453 -9.52 13.23 -0.02
C HIS A 453 -8.27 14.06 -0.37
N PHE A 454 -7.11 13.43 -0.49
CA PHE A 454 -5.83 14.08 -0.84
C PHE A 454 -5.42 13.89 -2.30
N ASP A 455 -6.34 13.37 -3.13
CA ASP A 455 -6.11 13.02 -4.53
C ASP A 455 -7.09 13.75 -5.47
N LEU A 456 -7.77 14.79 -4.97
CA LEU A 456 -8.78 15.56 -5.72
C LEU A 456 -8.22 16.26 -6.96
N ALA A 457 -6.90 16.51 -7.04
CA ALA A 457 -6.27 17.02 -8.26
C ALA A 457 -6.45 16.07 -9.45
N ALA A 458 -6.47 14.75 -9.23
CA ALA A 458 -6.73 13.78 -10.29
C ALA A 458 -8.21 13.82 -10.74
N TYR A 459 -9.13 14.01 -9.80
CA TYR A 459 -10.55 14.21 -10.10
C TYR A 459 -10.81 15.52 -10.86
N ASP A 460 -10.12 16.61 -10.50
CA ASP A 460 -10.23 17.90 -11.21
C ASP A 460 -9.84 17.74 -12.69
N ARG A 461 -8.71 17.06 -12.98
CA ARG A 461 -8.30 16.74 -14.37
C ARG A 461 -9.38 15.96 -15.12
N TYR A 462 -9.96 14.93 -14.49
CA TYR A 462 -11.03 14.16 -15.12
C TYR A 462 -12.28 15.01 -15.38
N LEU A 463 -12.73 15.79 -14.39
CA LEU A 463 -13.94 16.62 -14.48
C LEU A 463 -13.82 17.75 -15.50
N ARG A 464 -12.60 18.23 -15.77
CA ARG A 464 -12.31 19.21 -16.83
C ARG A 464 -12.20 18.60 -18.24
N GLY A 465 -12.14 17.27 -18.34
CA GLY A 465 -11.88 16.58 -19.60
C GLY A 465 -10.40 16.57 -20.01
N ASP A 466 -9.49 16.88 -19.08
CA ASP A 466 -8.04 16.95 -19.33
C ASP A 466 -7.34 15.59 -19.13
N MET A 467 -8.07 14.56 -18.70
CA MET A 467 -7.52 13.22 -18.48
C MET A 467 -7.35 12.48 -19.80
N ILE A 468 -6.13 12.02 -20.07
CA ILE A 468 -5.75 11.35 -21.32
C ILE A 468 -5.40 9.91 -21.03
N ASP A 469 -5.98 8.97 -21.75
CA ASP A 469 -5.55 7.58 -21.69
C ASP A 469 -4.21 7.39 -22.40
N LEU A 470 -3.28 6.78 -21.67
CA LEU A 470 -1.93 6.54 -22.16
C LEU A 470 -1.84 5.14 -22.77
N SER A 471 -1.21 5.05 -23.93
CA SER A 471 -0.64 3.79 -24.41
C SER A 471 0.80 3.70 -23.92
N HIS A 472 1.21 2.54 -23.41
CA HIS A 472 2.61 2.32 -23.06
C HIS A 472 3.46 2.30 -24.34
N SER A 473 4.60 2.98 -24.33
CA SER A 473 5.56 2.89 -25.43
C SER A 473 6.24 1.52 -25.39
N SER A 474 5.99 0.70 -26.40
CA SER A 474 6.65 -0.60 -26.56
C SER A 474 8.17 -0.49 -26.63
N GLU A 475 8.72 0.65 -27.07
CA GLU A 475 10.17 0.89 -27.12
C GLU A 475 10.74 1.15 -25.73
N LYS A 476 10.15 2.06 -24.96
CA LYS A 476 10.59 2.34 -23.57
C LYS A 476 10.49 1.10 -22.69
N LEU A 477 9.45 0.28 -22.88
CA LEU A 477 9.32 -0.98 -22.16
C LEU A 477 10.43 -1.96 -22.54
N LYS A 478 10.75 -2.10 -23.84
CA LYS A 478 11.88 -2.96 -24.28
C LYS A 478 13.21 -2.49 -23.73
N GLU A 479 13.44 -1.18 -23.66
CA GLU A 479 14.65 -0.60 -23.08
C GLU A 479 14.77 -0.94 -21.59
N SER A 480 13.72 -0.65 -20.81
CA SER A 480 13.65 -0.97 -19.37
C SER A 480 13.81 -2.46 -19.09
N LEU A 481 13.15 -3.32 -19.90
CA LEU A 481 13.30 -4.76 -19.81
C LEU A 481 14.69 -5.25 -20.24
N GLY A 482 15.43 -4.48 -21.05
CA GLY A 482 16.81 -4.79 -21.43
C GLY A 482 17.80 -4.62 -20.28
N ALA A 483 17.45 -3.81 -19.28
CA ALA A 483 18.27 -3.54 -18.10
C ALA A 483 18.12 -4.61 -16.99
N ILE A 484 17.13 -5.50 -17.08
CA ILE A 484 16.90 -6.51 -16.04
C ILE A 484 18.07 -7.50 -15.94
N PRO A 485 18.39 -7.98 -14.73
CA PRO A 485 19.42 -9.00 -14.52
C PRO A 485 19.13 -10.28 -15.30
N LYS A 486 20.18 -10.85 -15.92
CA LYS A 486 20.12 -12.12 -16.65
C LYS A 486 20.56 -13.26 -15.73
N VAL A 487 19.72 -13.62 -14.77
CA VAL A 487 20.01 -14.63 -13.73
C VAL A 487 18.95 -15.70 -13.61
#